data_AF-A0A966SGT5-F1
#
_entry.id   AF-A0A966SGT5-F1
#
_cell.length_a   1.000
_cell.length_b   1.000
_cell.length_c   1.000
_cell.angle_alpha   90.00
_cell.angle_beta   90.00
_cell.angle_gamma   90.00
#
_symmetry.space_group_name_H-M   'P 1'
#
loop_
_entity.id
_entity.type
_entity.pdbx_description
1 polymer ?
#
loop_
_entity_poly.entity_id
_entity_poly.type
_entity_poly.pdbx_seq_one_letter_code
_entity_poly.pdbx_strand_id
1 'polypeptide(L)'
;MRHPLNFLLTVLSAGLVASAPAQIPQKPAAPAALPAAHDAPDLPFRRAPMAQSSRSIVVPLATNVHLAFDALLLRTHTVWQGEPLNLYGPPYTGTAARFVCDITGTRLWGSLARSPWSFDAVTAEADGPLTRFKGHSTRGGATAFVYELFPPGDPSVGVIESPRLERVGEHAVIIRRFEIAPLTRRVRFNAHDEPGDPVNLLGASGAQGIRTPAGVLVAVLRGLPGGSFIPLVSTAPVTEFLVSERDGKGPYSALLTNSVAGRKVSLRVAIAPSEQSQTFEIATALCADLNTASALAKQLAGPLKPLPTPAKVTNPAPVFLPDPNFSDTPGGDDFYAIEHFPIPKELKLTVAGMDFLPDGNLAIATYQGDVFLIEGTADDPKAAKWHRYASGLNEPGGLRVVGGAIYVMQKCELTRLRDTDGDGVADVFECVSDAWGYTGNYHSFATGPLVDESGVLGALITGHRTMPEITGMGWCLKITPHPNNTGEVPFADTWRTDPFCSGLRVPNGFGEFRGDLFMTDNQGHWIAANKLNHLQFTNFYGHPS
;
A
#
# COMPACT_ATOMS: atom_id res chain seq x y z
N MET A 1 5.77 77.18 40.38
CA MET A 1 7.11 77.10 39.78
C MET A 1 7.81 75.84 40.29
N ARG A 2 8.47 75.11 39.39
CA ARG A 2 9.08 73.77 39.58
C ARG A 2 10.25 73.79 40.60
N HIS A 3 10.53 72.65 41.25
CA HIS A 3 11.80 71.88 41.15
C HIS A 3 11.84 70.68 42.14
N PRO A 4 12.69 69.65 41.92
CA PRO A 4 12.32 68.23 42.01
C PRO A 4 13.09 67.44 43.09
N LEU A 5 12.74 66.17 43.30
CA LEU A 5 13.55 65.21 44.06
C LEU A 5 13.82 63.94 43.26
N ASN A 6 15.06 63.45 43.36
CA ASN A 6 15.52 62.23 42.76
C ASN A 6 16.48 61.50 43.72
N PHE A 7 16.36 60.18 43.72
CA PHE A 7 17.34 59.13 44.03
C PHE A 7 17.47 58.44 45.41
N LEU A 8 17.61 57.11 45.23
CA LEU A 8 18.25 56.03 45.99
C LEU A 8 17.44 55.30 47.07
N LEU A 9 17.09 54.03 46.77
CA LEU A 9 16.67 53.04 47.76
C LEU A 9 17.68 51.88 47.76
N THR A 10 18.21 51.58 48.94
CA THR A 10 19.22 50.56 49.23
C THR A 10 18.56 49.22 49.56
N VAL A 11 19.24 48.14 49.17
CA VAL A 11 18.87 46.73 49.26
C VAL A 11 18.83 46.22 50.72
N LEU A 12 17.82 45.41 51.05
CA LEU A 12 17.74 44.57 52.24
C LEU A 12 17.59 43.10 51.82
N SER A 13 18.50 42.25 52.27
CA SER A 13 18.54 40.81 52.03
C SER A 13 17.67 40.06 53.04
N ALA A 14 16.71 39.27 52.55
CA ALA A 14 15.96 38.28 53.34
C ALA A 14 16.21 36.88 52.77
N GLY A 15 16.58 35.93 53.63
CA GLY A 15 16.97 34.57 53.27
C GLY A 15 15.81 33.73 52.74
N LEU A 16 16.07 32.99 51.65
CA LEU A 16 15.16 31.97 51.13
C LEU A 16 15.24 30.70 51.99
N VAL A 17 14.09 30.27 52.50
CA VAL A 17 13.88 28.90 53.00
C VAL A 17 13.48 28.04 51.81
N ALA A 18 14.29 27.02 51.49
CA ALA A 18 14.02 26.09 50.40
C ALA A 18 12.88 25.12 50.78
N SER A 19 11.76 25.17 50.07
CA SER A 19 10.71 24.16 50.13
C SER A 19 11.11 22.92 49.31
N ALA A 20 10.84 21.74 49.85
CA ALA A 20 11.06 20.48 49.15
C ALA A 20 10.22 20.42 47.86
N PRO A 21 10.77 19.91 46.74
CA PRO A 21 10.02 19.81 45.49
C PRO A 21 8.87 18.82 45.64
N ALA A 22 7.66 19.25 45.27
CA ALA A 22 6.51 18.36 45.16
C ALA A 22 6.86 17.22 44.20
N GLN A 23 6.67 15.97 44.64
CA GLN A 23 6.82 14.80 43.78
C GLN A 23 5.80 14.89 42.65
N ILE A 24 6.28 15.11 41.44
CA ILE A 24 5.50 14.94 40.22
C ILE A 24 5.01 13.48 40.21
N PRO A 25 3.70 13.21 40.09
CA PRO A 25 3.20 11.84 40.01
C PRO A 25 3.96 11.11 38.90
N GLN A 26 4.53 9.94 39.23
CA GLN A 26 5.11 9.08 38.20
C GLN A 26 4.05 8.83 37.13
N LYS A 27 4.41 9.16 35.89
CA LYS A 27 3.61 8.81 34.71
C LYS A 27 3.26 7.33 34.82
N PRO A 28 1.99 6.94 34.69
CA PRO A 28 1.60 5.53 34.72
C PRO A 28 2.50 4.73 33.78
N ALA A 29 2.91 3.54 34.21
CA ALA A 29 3.61 2.60 33.34
C ALA A 29 2.85 2.53 32.01
N ALA A 30 3.58 2.57 30.90
CA ALA A 30 2.96 2.46 29.59
C ALA A 30 2.06 1.21 29.58
N PRO A 31 0.80 1.31 29.12
CA PRO A 31 -0.05 0.13 29.02
C PRO A 31 0.68 -0.95 28.22
N ALA A 32 0.49 -2.21 28.60
CA ALA A 32 1.07 -3.34 27.88
C ALA A 32 0.75 -3.20 26.38
N ALA A 33 1.74 -3.45 25.53
CA ALA A 33 1.52 -3.42 24.09
C ALA A 33 0.39 -4.38 23.75
N LEU A 34 -0.63 -3.88 23.04
CA LEU A 34 -1.70 -4.74 22.55
C LEU A 34 -1.11 -5.75 21.56
N PRO A 35 -1.59 -6.99 21.55
CA PRO A 35 -1.13 -7.98 20.58
C PRO A 35 -1.41 -7.46 19.16
N ALA A 36 -0.52 -7.79 18.23
CA ALA A 36 -0.75 -7.55 16.81
C ALA A 36 -2.00 -8.29 16.34
N ALA A 37 -2.75 -7.69 15.42
CA ALA A 37 -3.75 -8.42 14.67
C ALA A 37 -3.08 -9.14 13.49
N HIS A 38 -3.71 -10.22 13.04
CA HIS A 38 -3.27 -10.99 11.89
C HIS A 38 -4.44 -11.23 10.95
N ASP A 39 -4.13 -11.26 9.66
CA ASP A 39 -5.10 -11.63 8.64
C ASP A 39 -5.48 -13.11 8.73
N ALA A 40 -6.66 -13.41 8.18
CA ALA A 40 -7.07 -14.79 7.98
C ALA A 40 -6.09 -15.50 7.01
N PRO A 41 -5.78 -16.79 7.21
CA PRO A 41 -4.79 -17.50 6.39
C PRO A 41 -5.13 -17.60 4.89
N ASP A 42 -6.40 -17.38 4.53
CA ASP A 42 -6.95 -17.44 3.19
C ASP A 42 -6.97 -16.08 2.47
N LEU A 43 -6.59 -14.99 3.14
CA LEU A 43 -6.56 -13.67 2.52
C LEU A 43 -5.46 -13.61 1.44
N PRO A 44 -5.79 -13.34 0.15
CA PRO A 44 -4.82 -13.43 -0.94
C PRO A 44 -3.78 -12.30 -0.95
N PHE A 45 -4.09 -11.17 -0.32
CA PHE A 45 -3.15 -10.08 -0.12
C PHE A 45 -3.59 -9.14 1.01
N ARG A 46 -2.64 -8.35 1.51
CA ARG A 46 -2.90 -7.23 2.43
C ARG A 46 -2.13 -5.99 2.00
N ARG A 47 -2.84 -4.89 1.79
CA ARG A 47 -2.26 -3.55 1.67
C ARG A 47 -2.07 -2.94 3.05
N ALA A 48 -0.82 -2.75 3.43
CA ALA A 48 -0.47 -2.11 4.68
C ALA A 48 0.89 -1.44 4.54
N PRO A 49 1.11 -0.24 5.11
CA PRO A 49 2.40 0.40 5.04
C PRO A 49 3.40 -0.37 5.92
N MET A 50 4.60 -0.57 5.39
CA MET A 50 5.74 -1.15 6.10
C MET A 50 6.86 -0.12 6.20
N ALA A 51 7.83 -0.34 7.08
CA ALA A 51 9.04 0.48 7.10
C ALA A 51 9.69 0.49 5.70
N GLN A 52 10.13 1.66 5.22
CA GLN A 52 10.74 1.84 3.88
C GLN A 52 9.79 1.64 2.68
N SER A 53 8.52 1.31 2.91
CA SER A 53 7.48 1.28 1.86
C SER A 53 6.11 1.54 2.45
N SER A 54 5.61 2.77 2.30
CA SER A 54 4.26 3.12 2.70
C SER A 54 3.17 2.47 1.84
N ARG A 55 3.54 1.89 0.68
CA ARG A 55 2.62 1.27 -0.28
C ARG A 55 2.95 -0.21 -0.47
N SER A 56 3.05 -0.96 0.62
CA SER A 56 3.31 -2.40 0.52
C SER A 56 2.05 -3.21 0.27
N ILE A 57 2.18 -4.22 -0.58
CA ILE A 57 1.20 -5.28 -0.82
C ILE A 57 1.85 -6.60 -0.37
N VAL A 58 1.36 -7.15 0.72
CA VAL A 58 1.82 -8.43 1.26
C VAL A 58 1.01 -9.56 0.67
N VAL A 59 1.69 -10.59 0.18
CA VAL A 59 1.10 -11.79 -0.41
C VAL A 59 1.57 -13.01 0.39
N PRO A 60 0.66 -13.77 1.02
CA PRO A 60 1.00 -15.08 1.58
C PRO A 60 1.24 -16.06 0.44
N LEU A 61 2.48 -16.54 0.30
CA LEU A 61 2.85 -17.56 -0.70
C LEU A 61 2.61 -18.98 -0.16
N ALA A 62 2.61 -19.12 1.16
CA ALA A 62 2.17 -20.28 1.93
C ALA A 62 1.82 -19.82 3.35
N THR A 63 1.30 -20.72 4.19
CA THR A 63 0.96 -20.44 5.60
C THR A 63 2.10 -19.75 6.36
N ASN A 64 3.36 -20.08 6.05
CA ASN A 64 4.53 -19.56 6.76
C ASN A 64 5.56 -18.87 5.84
N VAL A 65 5.22 -18.53 4.60
CA VAL A 65 6.14 -17.83 3.68
C VAL A 65 5.40 -16.71 3.00
N HIS A 66 5.94 -15.50 3.06
CA HIS A 66 5.27 -14.29 2.63
C HIS A 66 6.20 -13.41 1.81
N LEU A 67 5.62 -12.63 0.90
CA LEU A 67 6.32 -11.64 0.09
C LEU A 67 5.62 -10.30 0.20
N ALA A 68 6.37 -9.24 0.53
CA ALA A 68 5.94 -7.86 0.45
C ALA A 68 6.43 -7.24 -0.87
N PHE A 69 5.53 -6.65 -1.64
CA PHE A 69 5.81 -5.87 -2.83
C PHE A 69 5.60 -4.39 -2.55
N ASP A 70 6.59 -3.57 -2.89
CA ASP A 70 6.54 -2.12 -2.75
C ASP A 70 5.93 -1.52 -4.03
N ALA A 71 4.66 -1.15 -3.99
CA ALA A 71 3.94 -0.61 -5.15
C ALA A 71 4.40 0.80 -5.55
N LEU A 72 5.14 1.50 -4.69
CA LEU A 72 5.73 2.81 -5.04
C LEU A 72 6.98 2.65 -5.89
N LEU A 73 7.87 1.73 -5.51
CA LEU A 73 9.17 1.53 -6.16
C LEU A 73 9.19 0.34 -7.13
N LEU A 74 8.11 -0.43 -7.19
CA LEU A 74 7.93 -1.62 -8.01
C LEU A 74 9.01 -2.68 -7.78
N ARG A 75 9.29 -2.98 -6.51
CA ARG A 75 10.30 -3.95 -6.08
C ARG A 75 9.70 -4.95 -5.10
N THR A 76 10.32 -6.12 -4.99
CA THR A 76 10.15 -6.95 -3.80
C THR A 76 10.79 -6.26 -2.61
N HIS A 77 9.98 -5.86 -1.63
CA HIS A 77 10.44 -5.22 -0.40
C HIS A 77 11.15 -6.23 0.48
N THR A 78 10.43 -7.26 0.91
CA THR A 78 10.93 -8.29 1.83
C THR A 78 10.23 -9.61 1.57
N VAL A 79 10.99 -10.71 1.66
CA VAL A 79 10.47 -12.07 1.75
C VAL A 79 10.89 -12.65 3.09
N TRP A 80 9.95 -13.24 3.81
CA TRP A 80 10.22 -13.84 5.12
C TRP A 80 9.52 -15.17 5.30
N GLN A 81 10.05 -15.94 6.24
CA GLN A 81 9.46 -17.18 6.74
C GLN A 81 9.05 -16.99 8.20
N GLY A 82 7.81 -17.33 8.53
CA GLY A 82 7.26 -17.14 9.88
C GLY A 82 5.78 -16.78 9.84
N GLU A 83 5.33 -16.14 10.91
CA GLU A 83 3.96 -15.66 11.05
C GLU A 83 3.57 -14.64 9.96
N PRO A 84 2.26 -14.47 9.69
CA PRO A 84 1.75 -13.39 8.84
C PRO A 84 2.16 -12.00 9.33
N LEU A 85 1.95 -11.00 8.48
CA LEU A 85 2.23 -9.60 8.81
C LEU A 85 1.55 -9.18 10.12
N ASN A 86 2.27 -8.47 10.98
CA ASN A 86 1.73 -7.89 12.20
C ASN A 86 0.99 -6.59 11.88
N LEU A 87 -0.32 -6.58 12.11
CA LEU A 87 -1.17 -5.41 11.87
C LEU A 87 -1.38 -4.62 13.16
N TYR A 88 -1.09 -3.32 13.10
CA TYR A 88 -1.20 -2.39 14.23
C TYR A 88 -2.19 -1.27 13.96
N GLY A 89 -2.26 -0.28 14.84
CA GLY A 89 -3.01 0.95 14.59
C GLY A 89 -4.53 0.83 14.80
N PRO A 90 -5.27 1.91 14.51
CA PRO A 90 -6.64 2.08 14.97
C PRO A 90 -7.67 1.06 14.41
N PRO A 91 -7.63 0.62 13.15
CA PRO A 91 -8.61 -0.36 12.65
C PRO A 91 -8.60 -1.68 13.43
N TYR A 92 -7.41 -2.05 13.93
CA TYR A 92 -7.12 -3.36 14.51
C TYR A 92 -7.05 -3.33 16.03
N THR A 93 -6.27 -2.40 16.57
CA THR A 93 -6.01 -2.29 18.02
C THR A 93 -6.78 -1.17 18.70
N GLY A 94 -7.52 -0.33 17.93
CA GLY A 94 -8.22 0.84 18.45
C GLY A 94 -7.30 1.96 18.95
N THR A 95 -5.99 1.80 18.84
CA THR A 95 -5.01 2.79 19.30
C THR A 95 -4.82 3.85 18.24
N ALA A 96 -4.77 5.12 18.65
CA ALA A 96 -4.29 6.22 17.80
C ALA A 96 -2.75 6.18 17.67
N ALA A 97 -2.23 5.01 17.29
CA ALA A 97 -0.82 4.73 17.07
C ALA A 97 -0.56 4.46 15.57
N ARG A 98 0.71 4.34 15.22
CA ARG A 98 1.14 4.13 13.83
C ARG A 98 0.47 2.91 13.22
N PHE A 99 0.08 3.05 11.95
CA PHE A 99 -0.33 1.92 11.13
C PHE A 99 0.84 1.28 10.36
N VAL A 100 2.09 1.51 10.78
CA VAL A 100 3.25 0.87 10.16
C VAL A 100 3.36 -0.57 10.68
N CYS A 101 3.21 -1.53 9.77
CA CYS A 101 3.24 -2.95 10.04
C CYS A 101 4.68 -3.48 10.02
N ASP A 102 4.92 -4.55 10.77
CA ASP A 102 6.21 -5.24 10.81
C ASP A 102 6.04 -6.77 10.69
N ILE A 103 7.16 -7.49 10.70
CA ILE A 103 7.19 -8.93 10.55
C ILE A 103 7.80 -9.59 11.78
N THR A 104 7.34 -10.80 12.08
CA THR A 104 8.02 -11.74 12.98
C THR A 104 8.51 -12.94 12.18
N GLY A 105 9.65 -13.49 12.57
CA GLY A 105 10.28 -14.63 11.88
C GLY A 105 11.59 -14.26 11.20
N THR A 106 11.96 -15.02 10.19
CA THR A 106 13.27 -14.93 9.53
C THR A 106 13.13 -14.27 8.17
N ARG A 107 13.74 -13.08 8.00
CA ARG A 107 13.94 -12.48 6.68
C ARG A 107 14.79 -13.43 5.83
N LEU A 108 14.27 -13.82 4.67
CA LEU A 108 14.99 -14.63 3.70
C LEU A 108 15.85 -13.74 2.80
N TRP A 109 15.26 -12.69 2.26
CA TRP A 109 15.89 -11.69 1.37
C TRP A 109 14.91 -10.55 1.08
N GLY A 110 15.34 -9.56 0.30
CA GLY A 110 14.58 -8.40 -0.14
C GLY A 110 15.41 -7.52 -1.08
N SER A 111 14.96 -6.30 -1.34
CA SER A 111 15.69 -5.34 -2.16
C SER A 111 15.86 -4.02 -1.43
N LEU A 112 16.79 -3.18 -1.89
CA LEU A 112 17.00 -1.83 -1.38
C LEU A 112 15.90 -0.87 -1.84
N ALA A 113 15.70 0.23 -1.09
CA ALA A 113 14.65 1.24 -1.32
C ALA A 113 14.96 2.16 -2.51
N ARG A 114 15.01 1.57 -3.69
CA ARG A 114 15.15 2.24 -4.99
C ARG A 114 14.41 1.47 -6.07
N SER A 115 14.18 2.11 -7.20
CA SER A 115 13.65 1.43 -8.39
C SER A 115 14.60 0.28 -8.79
N PRO A 116 14.08 -0.93 -9.04
CA PRO A 116 14.88 -2.05 -9.52
C PRO A 116 15.05 -2.02 -11.04
N TRP A 117 14.36 -1.12 -11.74
CA TRP A 117 14.38 -1.03 -13.20
C TRP A 117 15.38 0.02 -13.66
N SER A 118 16.07 -0.26 -14.77
CA SER A 118 16.84 0.75 -15.49
C SER A 118 16.84 0.50 -17.00
N PHE A 119 17.04 1.56 -17.76
CA PHE A 119 17.20 1.51 -19.21
C PHE A 119 18.66 1.73 -19.59
N ASP A 120 19.12 1.02 -20.62
CA ASP A 120 20.48 1.19 -21.17
C ASP A 120 21.60 1.14 -20.11
N ALA A 121 22.80 1.64 -20.42
CA ALA A 121 24.00 1.53 -19.59
C ALA A 121 24.01 2.47 -18.38
N VAL A 122 22.85 3.00 -17.98
CA VAL A 122 22.75 3.84 -16.80
C VAL A 122 23.12 3.01 -15.57
N THR A 123 23.97 3.57 -14.72
CA THR A 123 24.51 2.90 -13.53
C THR A 123 23.37 2.48 -12.59
N ALA A 124 23.63 1.51 -11.69
CA ALA A 124 22.66 1.05 -10.68
C ALA A 124 22.19 2.14 -9.70
N GLU A 125 22.76 3.35 -9.79
CA GLU A 125 22.60 4.46 -8.86
C GLU A 125 21.90 5.67 -9.48
N ALA A 126 21.52 5.61 -10.75
CA ALA A 126 20.69 6.66 -11.32
C ALA A 126 19.25 6.56 -10.83
N ASP A 127 18.56 7.69 -10.86
CA ASP A 127 17.11 7.72 -10.72
C ASP A 127 16.52 6.77 -11.76
N GLY A 128 15.84 5.73 -11.28
CA GLY A 128 15.21 4.74 -12.13
C GLY A 128 14.18 5.37 -13.06
N PRO A 129 13.61 4.60 -13.99
CA PRO A 129 12.66 5.16 -14.92
C PRO A 129 11.43 5.71 -14.23
N LEU A 130 10.72 6.60 -14.93
CA LEU A 130 9.34 6.85 -14.58
C LEU A 130 8.58 5.53 -14.66
N THR A 131 7.80 5.25 -13.64
CA THR A 131 7.02 4.03 -13.52
C THR A 131 5.63 4.35 -13.01
N ARG A 132 4.69 3.43 -13.26
CA ARG A 132 3.33 3.54 -12.75
C ARG A 132 2.83 2.18 -12.32
N PHE A 133 2.40 2.07 -11.07
CA PHE A 133 1.64 0.92 -10.62
C PHE A 133 0.23 0.97 -11.21
N LYS A 134 -0.21 -0.11 -11.85
CA LYS A 134 -1.56 -0.20 -12.45
C LYS A 134 -2.53 -0.95 -11.55
N GLY A 135 -2.02 -1.74 -10.61
CA GLY A 135 -2.85 -2.52 -9.71
C GLY A 135 -2.33 -3.94 -9.55
N HIS A 136 -3.18 -4.79 -8.98
CA HIS A 136 -2.90 -6.21 -8.88
C HIS A 136 -4.17 -7.02 -9.14
N SER A 137 -3.99 -8.29 -9.43
CA SER A 137 -5.08 -9.24 -9.62
C SER A 137 -4.84 -10.48 -8.78
N THR A 138 -5.90 -11.05 -8.22
CA THR A 138 -5.89 -12.35 -7.54
C THR A 138 -6.50 -13.44 -8.42
N ARG A 139 -6.77 -13.11 -9.69
CA ARG A 139 -7.40 -14.01 -10.65
C ARG A 139 -6.60 -15.28 -10.77
N GLY A 140 -7.31 -16.38 -10.61
CA GLY A 140 -6.75 -17.71 -10.69
C GLY A 140 -6.04 -18.20 -9.42
N GLY A 141 -6.29 -17.54 -8.29
CA GLY A 141 -5.86 -17.98 -6.96
C GLY A 141 -4.42 -17.59 -6.58
N ALA A 142 -3.78 -16.75 -7.38
CA ALA A 142 -2.47 -16.19 -7.08
C ALA A 142 -2.45 -14.69 -7.37
N THR A 143 -1.72 -13.93 -6.55
CA THR A 143 -1.59 -12.49 -6.73
C THR A 143 -0.56 -12.17 -7.82
N ALA A 144 -0.95 -11.35 -8.79
CA ALA A 144 -0.07 -10.79 -9.83
C ALA A 144 -0.10 -9.27 -9.78
N PHE A 145 1.08 -8.64 -9.84
CA PHE A 145 1.23 -7.19 -9.89
C PHE A 145 1.31 -6.72 -11.34
N VAL A 146 0.63 -5.62 -11.66
CA VAL A 146 0.62 -5.02 -12.99
C VAL A 146 1.14 -3.60 -12.90
N TYR A 147 2.12 -3.27 -13.75
CA TYR A 147 2.73 -1.94 -13.78
C TYR A 147 3.30 -1.59 -15.14
N GLU A 148 3.56 -0.31 -15.36
CA GLU A 148 4.15 0.23 -16.58
C GLU A 148 5.51 0.87 -16.29
N LEU A 149 6.44 0.68 -17.22
CA LEU A 149 7.71 1.40 -17.29
C LEU A 149 7.63 2.44 -18.42
N PHE A 150 8.21 3.62 -18.22
CA PHE A 150 8.22 4.70 -19.22
C PHE A 150 9.66 5.00 -19.66
N PRO A 151 10.17 4.32 -20.69
CA PRO A 151 11.48 4.61 -21.24
C PRO A 151 11.53 6.01 -21.89
N PRO A 152 12.59 6.79 -21.65
CA PRO A 152 12.69 8.13 -22.22
C PRO A 152 12.66 8.12 -23.75
N GLY A 153 11.59 8.67 -24.34
CA GLY A 153 11.41 8.77 -25.78
C GLY A 153 10.77 7.55 -26.45
N ASP A 154 10.37 6.52 -25.70
CA ASP A 154 9.71 5.32 -26.22
C ASP A 154 8.29 5.16 -25.65
N PRO A 155 7.43 4.32 -26.25
CA PRO A 155 6.16 3.90 -25.65
C PRO A 155 6.33 3.24 -24.28
N SER A 156 5.28 3.27 -23.45
CA SER A 156 5.29 2.55 -22.17
C SER A 156 5.38 1.04 -22.39
N VAL A 157 6.05 0.37 -21.45
CA VAL A 157 6.22 -1.09 -21.45
C VAL A 157 5.45 -1.65 -20.26
N GLY A 158 4.40 -2.41 -20.56
CA GLY A 158 3.63 -3.14 -19.54
C GLY A 158 4.42 -4.32 -18.98
N VAL A 159 4.30 -4.54 -17.68
CA VAL A 159 4.92 -5.65 -16.95
C VAL A 159 3.88 -6.29 -16.03
N ILE A 160 3.82 -7.62 -16.07
CA ILE A 160 3.10 -8.43 -15.09
C ILE A 160 4.12 -9.24 -14.30
N GLU A 161 4.08 -9.12 -12.98
CA GLU A 161 4.92 -9.89 -12.05
C GLU A 161 4.04 -10.82 -11.20
N SER A 162 4.24 -12.13 -11.33
CA SER A 162 3.47 -13.15 -10.62
C SER A 162 4.38 -13.94 -9.67
N PRO A 163 4.44 -13.60 -8.38
CA PRO A 163 5.12 -14.40 -7.38
C PRO A 163 4.35 -15.69 -7.04
N ARG A 164 5.08 -16.77 -6.77
CA ARG A 164 4.54 -18.01 -6.20
C ARG A 164 5.62 -18.76 -5.41
N LEU A 165 5.19 -19.75 -4.63
CA LEU A 165 6.08 -20.69 -3.99
C LEU A 165 6.16 -22.00 -4.79
N GLU A 166 7.37 -22.52 -4.97
CA GLU A 166 7.64 -23.90 -5.35
C GLU A 166 8.41 -24.59 -4.22
N ARG A 167 8.05 -25.84 -3.91
CA ARG A 167 8.83 -26.69 -3.00
C ARG A 167 9.76 -27.58 -3.81
N VAL A 168 11.04 -27.52 -3.51
CA VAL A 168 12.08 -28.37 -4.11
C VAL A 168 12.86 -29.03 -3.00
N GLY A 169 12.48 -30.28 -2.69
CA GLY A 169 12.86 -30.91 -1.42
C GLY A 169 12.36 -30.07 -0.24
N GLU A 170 13.25 -29.81 0.71
CA GLU A 170 12.98 -28.98 1.90
C GLU A 170 12.98 -27.46 1.61
N HIS A 171 13.42 -27.04 0.42
CA HIS A 171 13.62 -25.63 0.12
C HIS A 171 12.31 -24.94 -0.31
N ALA A 172 12.03 -23.82 0.35
CA ALA A 172 11.07 -22.83 -0.11
C ALA A 172 11.70 -22.01 -1.24
N VAL A 173 11.26 -22.23 -2.48
CA VAL A 173 11.76 -21.51 -3.66
C VAL A 173 10.71 -20.51 -4.11
N ILE A 174 11.00 -19.23 -3.99
CA ILE A 174 10.13 -18.16 -4.45
C ILE A 174 10.40 -17.95 -5.94
N ILE A 175 9.39 -18.21 -6.75
CA ILE A 175 9.43 -17.93 -8.19
C ILE A 175 8.75 -16.60 -8.43
N ARG A 176 9.46 -15.66 -9.06
CA ARG A 176 8.85 -14.46 -9.65
C ARG A 176 8.86 -14.61 -11.15
N ARG A 177 7.68 -14.75 -11.75
CA ARG A 177 7.51 -14.76 -13.21
C ARG A 177 7.23 -13.34 -13.69
N PHE A 178 7.90 -12.93 -14.75
CA PHE A 178 7.75 -11.64 -15.39
C PHE A 178 7.27 -11.85 -16.81
N GLU A 179 6.21 -11.12 -17.19
CA GLU A 179 5.73 -11.01 -18.56
C GLU A 179 5.85 -9.55 -18.96
N ILE A 180 6.74 -9.28 -19.92
CA ILE A 180 7.08 -7.94 -20.36
C ILE A 180 6.54 -7.76 -21.78
N ALA A 181 5.78 -6.68 -21.99
CA ALA A 181 5.30 -6.27 -23.30
C ALA A 181 6.47 -6.02 -24.28
N PRO A 182 6.20 -5.90 -25.61
CA PRO A 182 7.23 -5.53 -26.58
C PRO A 182 8.03 -4.29 -26.13
N LEU A 183 9.33 -4.30 -26.37
CA LEU A 183 10.25 -3.23 -25.95
C LEU A 183 11.27 -2.92 -27.05
N THR A 184 11.50 -1.62 -27.25
CA THR A 184 12.35 -1.07 -28.32
C THR A 184 13.82 -0.90 -27.91
N ARG A 185 14.11 -0.90 -26.60
CA ARG A 185 15.47 -0.75 -26.05
C ARG A 185 15.77 -1.77 -24.99
N ARG A 186 17.02 -1.86 -24.56
CA ARG A 186 17.42 -2.81 -23.51
C ARG A 186 16.91 -2.34 -22.15
N VAL A 187 16.28 -3.26 -21.42
CA VAL A 187 15.83 -3.06 -20.04
C VAL A 187 16.69 -3.91 -19.10
N ARG A 188 16.96 -3.38 -17.92
CA ARG A 188 17.62 -4.10 -16.83
C ARG A 188 16.72 -4.13 -15.61
N PHE A 189 16.70 -5.27 -14.94
CA PHE A 189 16.00 -5.48 -13.69
C PHE A 189 16.97 -5.99 -12.63
N ASN A 190 17.12 -5.27 -11.52
CA ASN A 190 17.84 -5.75 -10.35
C ASN A 190 16.93 -6.74 -9.60
N ALA A 191 17.17 -8.02 -9.83
CA ALA A 191 16.44 -9.09 -9.17
C ALA A 191 16.69 -9.14 -7.67
N HIS A 192 17.95 -8.91 -7.29
CA HIS A 192 18.42 -8.92 -5.89
C HIS A 192 19.42 -7.80 -5.70
N ASP A 193 19.36 -7.16 -4.53
CA ASP A 193 20.27 -6.11 -4.09
C ASP A 193 20.59 -6.36 -2.61
N GLU A 194 21.58 -7.22 -2.33
CA GLU A 194 21.86 -7.72 -0.97
C GLU A 194 23.31 -7.45 -0.54
N PRO A 195 23.55 -7.15 0.76
CA PRO A 195 24.88 -7.20 1.35
C PRO A 195 25.46 -8.62 1.29
N GLY A 196 26.71 -8.76 0.87
CA GLY A 196 27.38 -10.05 0.80
C GLY A 196 28.48 -10.15 -0.23
N ASP A 197 28.84 -11.40 -0.55
CA ASP A 197 29.87 -11.75 -1.52
C ASP A 197 29.29 -12.59 -2.66
N PRO A 198 29.65 -12.34 -3.92
CA PRO A 198 29.21 -13.20 -5.01
C PRO A 198 29.84 -14.59 -4.84
N VAL A 199 29.09 -15.64 -5.17
CA VAL A 199 29.59 -17.01 -5.19
C VAL A 199 29.29 -17.69 -6.51
N ASN A 200 30.21 -18.55 -6.95
CA ASN A 200 30.03 -19.35 -8.16
C ASN A 200 29.22 -20.60 -7.83
N LEU A 201 28.06 -20.74 -8.47
CA LEU A 201 27.22 -21.94 -8.39
C LEU A 201 27.65 -22.92 -9.47
N LEU A 202 28.33 -24.00 -9.07
CA LEU A 202 28.97 -24.91 -10.00
C LEU A 202 27.94 -25.70 -10.81
N GLY A 203 28.03 -25.64 -12.14
CA GLY A 203 27.31 -26.52 -13.06
C GLY A 203 25.84 -26.16 -13.32
N ALA A 204 25.42 -24.93 -13.06
CA ALA A 204 24.08 -24.43 -13.40
C ALA A 204 24.18 -23.15 -14.24
N SER A 205 23.96 -23.26 -15.56
CA SER A 205 23.89 -22.10 -16.45
C SER A 205 22.71 -21.20 -16.07
N GLY A 206 22.91 -19.88 -16.06
CA GLY A 206 21.88 -18.92 -15.64
C GLY A 206 21.63 -18.88 -14.13
N ALA A 207 22.50 -19.46 -13.31
CA ALA A 207 22.43 -19.37 -11.85
C ALA A 207 23.44 -18.34 -11.31
N GLN A 208 23.02 -17.56 -10.32
CA GLN A 208 23.85 -16.62 -9.58
C GLN A 208 23.65 -16.82 -8.07
N GLY A 209 24.72 -16.59 -7.29
CA GLY A 209 24.67 -16.77 -5.84
C GLY A 209 25.26 -15.60 -5.08
N ILE A 210 24.70 -15.32 -3.90
CA ILE A 210 25.22 -14.34 -2.95
C ILE A 210 25.39 -15.03 -1.59
N ARG A 211 26.60 -15.00 -1.04
CA ARG A 211 26.84 -15.36 0.36
C ARG A 211 26.45 -14.19 1.25
N THR A 212 25.45 -14.40 2.08
CA THR A 212 24.94 -13.44 3.07
C THR A 212 25.25 -13.95 4.48
N PRO A 213 25.07 -13.14 5.53
CA PRO A 213 25.20 -13.62 6.91
C PRO A 213 24.23 -14.76 7.26
N ALA A 214 23.10 -14.86 6.54
CA ALA A 214 22.07 -15.87 6.77
C ALA A 214 22.29 -17.18 5.98
N GLY A 215 23.26 -17.21 5.05
CA GLY A 215 23.54 -18.39 4.23
C GLY A 215 23.97 -18.04 2.81
N VAL A 216 23.56 -18.84 1.84
CA VAL A 216 23.78 -18.61 0.41
C VAL A 216 22.44 -18.42 -0.28
N LEU A 217 22.17 -17.19 -0.72
CA LEU A 217 21.05 -16.86 -1.58
C LEU A 217 21.36 -17.35 -2.98
N VAL A 218 20.58 -18.28 -3.50
CA VAL A 218 20.65 -18.77 -4.87
C VAL A 218 19.51 -18.16 -5.68
N ALA A 219 19.83 -17.66 -6.86
CA ALA A 219 18.87 -17.20 -7.85
C ALA A 219 19.15 -17.88 -9.20
N VAL A 220 18.11 -18.37 -9.88
CA VAL A 220 18.21 -18.98 -11.21
C VAL A 220 17.26 -18.30 -12.17
N LEU A 221 17.80 -17.84 -13.31
CA LEU A 221 17.04 -17.25 -14.40
C LEU A 221 16.58 -18.33 -15.39
N ARG A 222 15.30 -18.33 -15.75
CA ARG A 222 14.71 -19.19 -16.80
C ARG A 222 13.99 -18.34 -17.84
N GLY A 223 13.95 -18.80 -19.09
CA GLY A 223 13.20 -18.14 -20.18
C GLY A 223 13.98 -17.09 -20.98
N LEU A 224 15.13 -16.63 -20.47
CA LEU A 224 16.06 -15.77 -21.19
C LEU A 224 17.41 -16.49 -21.39
N PRO A 225 18.25 -16.04 -22.35
CA PRO A 225 19.61 -16.55 -22.50
C PRO A 225 20.40 -16.45 -21.19
N GLY A 226 21.20 -17.48 -20.85
CA GLY A 226 21.91 -17.52 -19.58
C GLY A 226 22.86 -16.33 -19.33
N GLY A 227 23.42 -15.74 -20.38
CA GLY A 227 24.25 -14.52 -20.31
C GLY A 227 23.48 -13.25 -19.90
N SER A 228 22.15 -13.31 -19.80
CA SER A 228 21.32 -12.21 -19.32
C SER A 228 21.38 -12.02 -17.81
N PHE A 229 21.87 -12.98 -17.02
CA PHE A 229 21.93 -12.84 -15.56
C PHE A 229 23.33 -12.48 -15.07
N ILE A 230 23.51 -11.24 -14.65
CA ILE A 230 24.81 -10.61 -14.44
C ILE A 230 24.95 -10.21 -12.96
N PRO A 231 25.96 -10.73 -12.24
CA PRO A 231 26.29 -10.26 -10.90
C PRO A 231 27.12 -8.98 -11.00
N LEU A 232 26.76 -7.97 -10.22
CA LEU A 232 27.52 -6.73 -10.07
C LEU A 232 27.91 -6.58 -8.60
N VAL A 233 29.19 -6.27 -8.37
CA VAL A 233 29.73 -6.08 -7.03
C VAL A 233 30.07 -4.62 -6.84
N SER A 234 29.59 -4.02 -5.76
CA SER A 234 29.99 -2.67 -5.34
C SER A 234 30.48 -2.70 -3.90
N THR A 235 31.50 -1.91 -3.60
CA THR A 235 31.98 -1.65 -2.24
C THR A 235 31.53 -0.28 -1.70
N ALA A 236 30.72 0.44 -2.47
CA ALA A 236 30.14 1.70 -2.03
C ALA A 236 29.18 1.44 -0.86
N PRO A 237 29.20 2.28 0.20
CA PRO A 237 28.21 2.21 1.26
C PRO A 237 26.80 2.22 0.70
N VAL A 238 25.94 1.37 1.24
CA VAL A 238 24.54 1.32 0.87
C VAL A 238 23.76 2.21 1.80
N THR A 239 23.08 3.20 1.25
CA THR A 239 22.20 4.08 2.00
C THR A 239 20.77 3.58 1.91
N GLU A 240 20.16 3.32 3.06
CA GLU A 240 18.75 2.99 3.22
C GLU A 240 18.03 4.11 3.95
N PHE A 241 16.87 4.50 3.42
CA PHE A 241 15.99 5.46 4.07
C PHE A 241 14.96 4.69 4.90
N LEU A 242 15.00 4.87 6.21
CA LEU A 242 13.99 4.41 7.14
C LEU A 242 13.03 5.55 7.42
N VAL A 243 11.76 5.39 7.05
CA VAL A 243 10.71 6.27 7.55
C VAL A 243 10.49 5.91 9.01
N SER A 244 10.96 6.76 9.93
CA SER A 244 10.68 6.62 11.35
C SER A 244 9.80 7.78 11.79
N GLU A 245 8.88 7.51 12.71
CA GLU A 245 8.26 8.56 13.50
C GLU A 245 8.96 8.59 14.86
N ARG A 246 9.14 9.77 15.45
CA ARG A 246 9.96 9.91 16.67
C ARG A 246 9.29 9.34 17.92
N ASP A 247 7.97 9.52 18.06
CA ASP A 247 7.25 9.19 19.31
C ASP A 247 5.71 9.07 19.19
N GLY A 248 5.14 9.18 17.98
CA GLY A 248 3.67 9.15 17.78
C GLY A 248 2.95 10.38 18.34
N LYS A 249 3.67 11.40 18.84
CA LYS A 249 3.10 12.59 19.47
C LYS A 249 3.64 13.90 18.90
N GLY A 250 4.77 13.89 18.18
CA GLY A 250 5.34 15.06 17.53
C GLY A 250 5.01 15.17 16.03
N PRO A 251 4.98 16.39 15.45
CA PRO A 251 4.70 16.64 14.03
C PRO A 251 5.83 16.16 13.08
N TYR A 252 6.87 15.50 13.60
CA TYR A 252 8.05 15.09 12.82
C TYR A 252 8.14 13.57 12.72
N SER A 253 7.74 13.04 11.56
CA SER A 253 8.36 11.81 11.05
C SER A 253 9.70 12.20 10.44
N ALA A 254 10.76 11.51 10.81
CA ALA A 254 12.07 11.71 10.21
C ALA A 254 12.39 10.53 9.29
N LEU A 255 12.77 10.85 8.05
CA LEU A 255 13.58 9.94 7.26
C LEU A 255 14.93 9.78 7.97
N LEU A 256 15.11 8.64 8.64
CA LEU A 256 16.40 8.24 9.15
C LEU A 256 17.18 7.59 8.04
N THR A 257 18.33 8.15 7.73
CA THR A 257 19.24 7.59 6.74
C THR A 257 20.20 6.66 7.44
N ASN A 258 20.07 5.36 7.20
CA ASN A 258 21.05 4.37 7.62
C ASN A 258 22.02 4.12 6.47
N SER A 259 23.32 4.28 6.73
CA SER A 259 24.34 3.82 5.79
C SER A 259 24.96 2.54 6.31
N VAL A 260 24.81 1.47 5.55
CA VAL A 260 25.47 0.19 5.81
C VAL A 260 26.73 0.13 4.96
N ALA A 261 27.89 0.15 5.62
CA ALA A 261 29.16 -0.07 4.96
C ALA A 261 29.36 -1.57 4.69
N GLY A 262 29.69 -1.95 3.46
CA GLY A 262 29.92 -3.33 3.10
C GLY A 262 29.92 -3.57 1.60
N ARG A 263 30.30 -4.78 1.21
CA ARG A 263 30.16 -5.22 -0.19
C ARG A 263 28.69 -5.53 -0.46
N LYS A 264 28.17 -4.98 -1.56
CA LYS A 264 26.83 -5.24 -2.09
C LYS A 264 26.97 -6.09 -3.35
N VAL A 265 26.11 -7.08 -3.48
CA VAL A 265 25.91 -7.82 -4.72
C VAL A 265 24.54 -7.51 -5.29
N SER A 266 24.52 -7.03 -6.53
CA SER A 266 23.32 -6.83 -7.32
C SER A 266 23.24 -7.94 -8.38
N LEU A 267 22.18 -8.75 -8.35
CA LEU A 267 21.93 -9.73 -9.41
C LEU A 267 20.99 -9.13 -10.43
N ARG A 268 21.47 -8.88 -11.63
CA ARG A 268 20.77 -8.11 -12.65
C ARG A 268 20.39 -8.96 -13.86
N VAL A 269 19.13 -8.89 -14.24
CA VAL A 269 18.62 -9.48 -15.49
C VAL A 269 18.68 -8.43 -16.59
N ALA A 270 19.30 -8.75 -17.71
CA ALA A 270 19.30 -7.95 -18.93
C ALA A 270 18.28 -8.51 -19.93
N ILE A 271 17.29 -7.70 -20.28
CA ILE A 271 16.21 -8.04 -21.22
C ILE A 271 16.48 -7.28 -22.52
N ALA A 272 16.61 -8.02 -23.62
CA ALA A 272 16.90 -7.44 -24.93
C ALA A 272 15.65 -6.80 -25.56
N PRO A 273 15.82 -5.82 -26.47
CA PRO A 273 14.72 -5.35 -27.32
C PRO A 273 14.03 -6.52 -28.04
N SER A 274 12.72 -6.45 -28.19
CA SER A 274 11.91 -7.45 -28.89
C SER A 274 10.58 -6.84 -29.32
N GLU A 275 10.15 -7.17 -30.55
CA GLU A 275 8.81 -6.85 -31.06
C GLU A 275 7.72 -7.76 -30.45
N GLN A 276 8.13 -8.86 -29.82
CA GLN A 276 7.25 -9.80 -29.13
C GLN A 276 7.37 -9.65 -27.61
N SER A 277 6.27 -9.91 -26.90
CA SER A 277 6.29 -10.04 -25.43
C SER A 277 7.30 -11.11 -25.00
N GLN A 278 8.02 -10.86 -23.91
CA GLN A 278 9.00 -11.78 -23.35
C GLN A 278 8.56 -12.26 -21.97
N THR A 279 8.75 -13.55 -21.70
CA THR A 279 8.47 -14.15 -20.38
C THR A 279 9.75 -14.71 -19.79
N PHE A 280 9.97 -14.49 -18.49
CA PHE A 280 11.06 -15.12 -17.75
C PHE A 280 10.71 -15.36 -16.29
N GLU A 281 11.48 -16.22 -15.63
CA GLU A 281 11.34 -16.50 -14.20
C GLU A 281 12.65 -16.29 -13.48
N ILE A 282 12.54 -15.79 -12.24
CA ILE A 282 13.63 -15.75 -11.28
C ILE A 282 13.24 -16.65 -10.10
N ALA A 283 13.88 -17.80 -10.00
CA ALA A 283 13.70 -18.74 -8.91
C ALA A 283 14.73 -18.47 -7.80
N THR A 284 14.29 -18.07 -6.62
CA THR A 284 15.16 -17.67 -5.50
C THR A 284 14.93 -18.50 -4.26
N ALA A 285 16.00 -18.95 -3.61
CA ALA A 285 15.94 -19.60 -2.30
C ALA A 285 17.16 -19.24 -1.44
N LEU A 286 16.99 -19.24 -0.12
CA LEU A 286 18.10 -19.17 0.83
C LEU A 286 18.51 -20.58 1.25
N CYS A 287 19.80 -20.90 1.09
CA CYS A 287 20.38 -22.20 1.46
C CYS A 287 21.38 -22.02 2.61
N ALA A 288 21.57 -23.08 3.40
CA ALA A 288 22.53 -23.05 4.52
C ALA A 288 23.98 -22.86 4.06
N ASP A 289 24.35 -23.46 2.92
CA ASP A 289 25.73 -23.48 2.42
C ASP A 289 25.81 -23.54 0.88
N LEU A 290 27.04 -23.40 0.36
CA LEU A 290 27.32 -23.34 -1.07
C LEU A 290 27.10 -24.66 -1.82
N ASN A 291 27.29 -25.81 -1.16
CA ASN A 291 27.09 -27.12 -1.78
C ASN A 291 25.60 -27.35 -1.99
N THR A 292 24.80 -27.08 -0.96
CA THR A 292 23.34 -27.12 -1.01
C THR A 292 22.80 -26.15 -2.06
N ALA A 293 23.30 -24.91 -2.08
CA ALA A 293 22.93 -23.92 -3.09
C ALA A 293 23.27 -24.37 -4.52
N SER A 294 24.45 -24.95 -4.75
CA SER A 294 24.87 -25.44 -6.07
C SER A 294 24.04 -26.65 -6.53
N ALA A 295 23.66 -27.54 -5.61
CA ALA A 295 22.77 -28.67 -5.91
C ALA A 295 21.36 -28.18 -6.28
N LEU A 296 20.80 -27.26 -5.49
CA LEU A 296 19.50 -26.66 -5.77
C LEU A 296 19.49 -25.90 -7.10
N ALA A 297 20.54 -25.13 -7.39
CA ALA A 297 20.68 -24.41 -8.66
C ALA A 297 20.56 -25.34 -9.88
N LYS A 298 21.15 -26.54 -9.83
CA LYS A 298 21.04 -27.54 -10.90
C LYS A 298 19.62 -28.08 -11.06
N GLN A 299 18.91 -28.30 -9.95
CA GLN A 299 17.51 -28.75 -9.97
C GLN A 299 16.56 -27.65 -10.48
N LEU A 300 16.91 -26.39 -10.20
CA LEU A 300 16.14 -25.24 -10.65
C LEU A 300 16.44 -24.84 -12.10
N ALA A 301 17.61 -25.16 -12.64
CA ALA A 301 17.93 -24.86 -14.04
C ALA A 301 16.99 -25.60 -14.99
N GLY A 302 16.61 -24.95 -16.09
CA GLY A 302 15.71 -25.55 -17.08
C GLY A 302 14.82 -24.52 -17.78
N PRO A 303 13.91 -25.01 -18.65
CA PRO A 303 12.95 -24.15 -19.33
C PRO A 303 11.95 -23.54 -18.34
N LEU A 304 11.18 -22.55 -18.82
CA LEU A 304 10.03 -22.04 -18.09
C LEU A 304 9.04 -23.17 -17.80
N LYS A 305 8.49 -23.17 -16.60
CA LYS A 305 7.37 -24.03 -16.25
C LYS A 305 6.06 -23.34 -16.71
N PRO A 306 5.08 -24.10 -17.20
CA PRO A 306 3.73 -23.57 -17.38
C PRO A 306 3.22 -23.00 -16.06
N LEU A 307 2.43 -21.93 -16.13
CA LEU A 307 1.68 -21.49 -14.96
C LEU A 307 0.74 -22.63 -14.53
N PRO A 308 0.60 -22.89 -13.22
CA PRO A 308 -0.40 -23.84 -12.76
C PRO A 308 -1.77 -23.38 -13.24
N THR A 309 -2.60 -24.32 -13.70
CA THR A 309 -3.99 -24.00 -13.99
C THR A 309 -4.63 -23.52 -12.69
N PRO A 310 -5.29 -22.36 -12.69
CA PRO A 310 -6.06 -21.93 -11.55
C PRO A 310 -6.94 -23.04 -11.00
N ALA A 311 -6.87 -23.27 -9.70
CA ALA A 311 -7.91 -24.06 -9.06
C ALA A 311 -9.23 -23.32 -9.26
N LYS A 312 -10.22 -23.98 -9.87
CA LYS A 312 -11.57 -23.43 -9.91
C LYS A 312 -12.04 -23.31 -8.47
N VAL A 313 -12.34 -22.10 -8.02
CA VAL A 313 -12.98 -21.91 -6.71
C VAL A 313 -14.31 -22.66 -6.79
N THR A 314 -14.43 -23.72 -5.99
CA THR A 314 -15.61 -24.61 -5.98
C THR A 314 -16.56 -24.29 -4.85
N ASN A 315 -16.10 -23.50 -3.87
CA ASN A 315 -16.92 -23.06 -2.75
C ASN A 315 -17.42 -21.65 -3.04
N PRO A 316 -18.74 -21.39 -2.98
CA PRO A 316 -19.26 -20.04 -3.07
C PRO A 316 -18.68 -19.17 -1.95
N ALA A 317 -18.55 -17.87 -2.21
CA ALA A 317 -18.16 -16.90 -1.19
C ALA A 317 -19.06 -17.05 0.06
N PRO A 318 -18.50 -16.94 1.29
CA PRO A 318 -19.30 -17.03 2.50
C PRO A 318 -20.42 -15.99 2.50
N VAL A 319 -21.65 -16.45 2.76
CA VAL A 319 -22.82 -15.59 2.98
C VAL A 319 -22.98 -15.39 4.47
N PHE A 320 -22.94 -14.14 4.92
CA PHE A 320 -23.18 -13.79 6.30
C PHE A 320 -24.65 -13.42 6.47
N LEU A 321 -25.30 -14.04 7.46
CA LEU A 321 -26.71 -13.81 7.76
C LEU A 321 -26.88 -12.76 8.86
N PRO A 322 -27.98 -11.99 8.85
CA PRO A 322 -28.26 -11.00 9.88
C PRO A 322 -28.26 -11.60 11.29
N ASP A 323 -27.82 -10.86 12.31
CA ASP A 323 -27.82 -11.36 13.71
C ASP A 323 -29.26 -11.72 14.13
N PRO A 324 -29.54 -13.01 14.45
CA PRO A 324 -30.88 -13.45 14.82
C PRO A 324 -31.39 -12.83 16.13
N ASN A 325 -30.50 -12.23 16.94
CA ASN A 325 -30.86 -11.58 18.20
C ASN A 325 -31.06 -10.07 18.04
N PHE A 326 -31.01 -9.55 16.80
CA PHE A 326 -31.24 -8.15 16.55
C PHE A 326 -32.66 -7.74 16.94
N SER A 327 -32.75 -6.75 17.84
CA SER A 327 -34.01 -6.14 18.22
C SER A 327 -34.17 -4.84 17.45
N ASP A 328 -35.06 -4.86 16.46
CA ASP A 328 -35.44 -3.66 15.73
C ASP A 328 -36.21 -2.72 16.64
N THR A 329 -35.77 -1.47 16.71
CA THR A 329 -36.48 -0.41 17.45
C THR A 329 -36.99 0.58 16.41
N PRO A 330 -38.31 0.72 16.23
CA PRO A 330 -38.85 1.68 15.27
C PRO A 330 -38.26 3.06 15.51
N GLY A 331 -37.59 3.59 14.49
CA GLY A 331 -37.02 4.93 14.48
C GLY A 331 -37.62 5.77 13.36
N GLY A 332 -37.54 7.08 13.50
CA GLY A 332 -38.15 8.03 12.57
C GLY A 332 -39.24 8.87 13.21
N ASP A 333 -39.94 9.63 12.37
CA ASP A 333 -41.10 10.45 12.72
C ASP A 333 -42.06 10.57 11.53
N ASP A 334 -42.95 11.57 11.53
CA ASP A 334 -43.93 11.80 10.45
C ASP A 334 -43.29 12.10 9.08
N PHE A 335 -42.00 12.43 9.02
CA PHE A 335 -41.29 12.87 7.81
C PHE A 335 -40.26 11.87 7.30
N TYR A 336 -39.79 10.94 8.13
CA TYR A 336 -38.85 9.90 7.71
C TYR A 336 -38.99 8.61 8.53
N ALA A 337 -38.71 7.48 7.89
CA ALA A 337 -38.57 6.18 8.55
C ALA A 337 -37.08 5.82 8.69
N ILE A 338 -36.73 5.11 9.76
CA ILE A 338 -35.41 4.50 9.93
C ILE A 338 -35.56 2.98 9.81
N GLU A 339 -34.86 2.42 8.84
CA GLU A 339 -34.72 0.97 8.68
C GLU A 339 -33.37 0.52 9.21
N HIS A 340 -33.35 -0.57 9.97
CA HIS A 340 -32.14 -1.12 10.51
C HIS A 340 -31.79 -2.45 9.83
N PHE A 341 -30.62 -2.48 9.20
CA PHE A 341 -30.02 -3.72 8.72
C PHE A 341 -29.35 -4.45 9.89
N PRO A 342 -29.80 -5.66 10.27
CA PRO A 342 -29.10 -6.40 11.30
C PRO A 342 -27.74 -6.83 10.78
N ILE A 343 -26.69 -6.35 11.47
CA ILE A 343 -25.31 -6.63 11.11
C ILE A 343 -25.00 -8.07 11.54
N PRO A 344 -24.43 -8.92 10.66
CA PRO A 344 -23.95 -10.24 11.08
C PRO A 344 -22.96 -10.12 12.24
N LYS A 345 -23.09 -10.99 13.25
CA LYS A 345 -22.34 -10.91 14.51
C LYS A 345 -20.83 -11.02 14.32
N GLU A 346 -20.40 -11.67 13.24
CA GLU A 346 -19.02 -11.89 12.85
C GLU A 346 -18.36 -10.63 12.25
N LEU A 347 -19.16 -9.64 11.83
CA LEU A 347 -18.67 -8.48 11.10
C LEU A 347 -18.47 -7.26 12.03
N LYS A 348 -17.27 -6.68 11.98
CA LYS A 348 -16.97 -5.39 12.58
C LYS A 348 -17.14 -4.31 11.52
N LEU A 349 -18.32 -3.71 11.46
CA LEU A 349 -18.74 -2.98 10.26
C LEU A 349 -18.05 -1.63 10.03
N THR A 350 -17.41 -0.99 11.04
CA THR A 350 -16.78 0.35 11.01
C THR A 350 -16.75 1.02 9.63
N VAL A 351 -17.90 1.58 9.21
CA VAL A 351 -18.13 1.97 7.82
C VAL A 351 -17.32 3.20 7.48
N ALA A 352 -16.55 3.12 6.40
CA ALA A 352 -15.79 4.23 5.85
C ALA A 352 -16.44 4.83 4.60
N GLY A 353 -17.26 4.06 3.88
CA GLY A 353 -18.02 4.54 2.73
C GLY A 353 -19.07 3.53 2.29
N MET A 354 -20.10 4.00 1.61
CA MET A 354 -21.16 3.15 1.08
C MET A 354 -21.80 3.79 -0.15
N ASP A 355 -22.33 2.98 -1.06
CA ASP A 355 -23.10 3.44 -2.21
C ASP A 355 -23.93 2.30 -2.82
N PHE A 356 -24.99 2.66 -3.54
CA PHE A 356 -25.86 1.68 -4.18
C PHE A 356 -25.34 1.28 -5.57
N LEU A 357 -25.40 -0.03 -5.83
CA LEU A 357 -25.25 -0.59 -7.16
C LEU A 357 -26.52 -0.34 -8.00
N PRO A 358 -26.43 -0.37 -9.35
CA PRO A 358 -27.59 -0.13 -10.22
C PRO A 358 -28.72 -1.15 -10.05
N ASP A 359 -28.42 -2.34 -9.53
CA ASP A 359 -29.39 -3.40 -9.23
C ASP A 359 -30.11 -3.21 -7.88
N GLY A 360 -29.74 -2.16 -7.13
CA GLY A 360 -30.30 -1.84 -5.81
C GLY A 360 -29.49 -2.37 -4.63
N ASN A 361 -28.51 -3.26 -4.85
CA ASN A 361 -27.67 -3.79 -3.78
C ASN A 361 -26.79 -2.69 -3.16
N LEU A 362 -26.50 -2.76 -1.86
CA LEU A 362 -25.67 -1.77 -1.17
C LEU A 362 -24.22 -2.27 -1.04
N ALA A 363 -23.27 -1.50 -1.55
CA ALA A 363 -21.85 -1.72 -1.32
C ALA A 363 -21.37 -0.93 -0.10
N ILE A 364 -20.62 -1.56 0.80
CA ILE A 364 -20.04 -0.93 2.00
C ILE A 364 -18.56 -1.22 2.08
N ALA A 365 -17.73 -0.20 2.25
CA ALA A 365 -16.32 -0.34 2.63
C ALA A 365 -16.13 -0.14 4.13
N THR A 366 -15.36 -1.02 4.77
CA THR A 366 -14.99 -0.92 6.19
C THR A 366 -13.61 -0.30 6.34
N TYR A 367 -13.36 0.30 7.50
CA TYR A 367 -12.07 0.89 7.84
C TYR A 367 -10.92 -0.16 7.92
N GLN A 368 -11.22 -1.44 8.13
CA GLN A 368 -10.23 -2.54 8.10
C GLN A 368 -9.83 -2.96 6.68
N GLY A 369 -10.54 -2.47 5.66
CA GLY A 369 -10.24 -2.76 4.27
C GLY A 369 -11.05 -3.88 3.65
N ASP A 370 -12.23 -4.17 4.19
CA ASP A 370 -13.20 -5.06 3.55
C ASP A 370 -14.22 -4.27 2.73
N VAL A 371 -14.74 -4.88 1.67
CA VAL A 371 -15.92 -4.41 0.94
C VAL A 371 -16.98 -5.51 0.99
N PHE A 372 -18.17 -5.15 1.45
CA PHE A 372 -19.34 -6.03 1.49
C PHE A 372 -20.39 -5.57 0.49
N LEU A 373 -21.05 -6.53 -0.15
CA LEU A 373 -22.30 -6.33 -0.88
C LEU A 373 -23.46 -6.85 -0.05
N ILE A 374 -24.52 -6.05 0.04
CA ILE A 374 -25.73 -6.36 0.78
C ILE A 374 -26.84 -6.50 -0.23
N GLU A 375 -27.35 -7.71 -0.36
CA GLU A 375 -28.48 -8.05 -1.22
C GLU A 375 -29.81 -7.89 -0.49
N GLY A 376 -30.88 -7.59 -1.24
CA GLY A 376 -32.25 -7.48 -0.69
C GLY A 376 -32.50 -6.21 0.10
N THR A 377 -31.74 -5.15 -0.17
CA THR A 377 -31.83 -3.83 0.49
C THR A 377 -33.11 -3.06 0.20
N ALA A 378 -33.83 -3.41 -0.87
CA ALA A 378 -35.14 -2.84 -1.19
C ALA A 378 -36.32 -3.66 -0.61
N ASP A 379 -36.02 -4.82 -0.01
CA ASP A 379 -37.00 -5.73 0.59
C ASP A 379 -36.94 -5.64 2.13
N ASP A 380 -37.27 -6.72 2.86
CA ASP A 380 -37.13 -6.76 4.32
C ASP A 380 -35.64 -6.73 4.73
N PRO A 381 -35.15 -5.69 5.45
CA PRO A 381 -33.77 -5.60 5.91
C PRO A 381 -33.31 -6.80 6.74
N LYS A 382 -34.25 -7.53 7.38
CA LYS A 382 -33.96 -8.74 8.17
C LYS A 382 -33.69 -9.98 7.31
N ALA A 383 -34.01 -9.93 6.03
CA ALA A 383 -33.69 -10.96 5.05
C ALA A 383 -32.43 -10.64 4.24
N ALA A 384 -31.80 -9.49 4.49
CA ALA A 384 -30.63 -9.04 3.75
C ALA A 384 -29.47 -10.04 3.86
N LYS A 385 -28.78 -10.26 2.74
CA LYS A 385 -27.61 -11.18 2.69
C LYS A 385 -26.35 -10.39 2.47
N TRP A 386 -25.34 -10.69 3.27
CA TRP A 386 -24.06 -10.01 3.23
C TRP A 386 -23.02 -10.91 2.56
N HIS A 387 -22.34 -10.37 1.55
CA HIS A 387 -21.28 -11.06 0.83
C HIS A 387 -20.01 -10.24 0.91
N ARG A 388 -18.88 -10.87 1.21
CA ARG A 388 -17.59 -10.17 1.16
C ARG A 388 -17.10 -10.14 -0.29
N TYR A 389 -17.19 -8.98 -0.91
CA TYR A 389 -16.76 -8.75 -2.30
C TYR A 389 -15.26 -8.48 -2.41
N ALA A 390 -14.65 -7.83 -1.42
CA ALA A 390 -13.21 -7.63 -1.38
C ALA A 390 -12.69 -7.58 0.05
N SER A 391 -11.38 -7.81 0.20
CA SER A 391 -10.66 -7.66 1.47
C SER A 391 -9.22 -7.29 1.19
N GLY A 392 -8.47 -6.91 2.23
CA GLY A 392 -7.05 -6.58 2.12
C GLY A 392 -6.75 -5.12 1.78
N LEU A 393 -7.74 -4.23 1.71
CA LEU A 393 -7.52 -2.81 1.37
C LEU A 393 -6.87 -2.02 2.52
N ASN A 394 -6.23 -0.90 2.20
CA ASN A 394 -5.51 -0.03 3.12
C ASN A 394 -6.40 1.11 3.64
N GLU A 395 -6.97 0.90 4.83
CA GLU A 395 -7.71 1.92 5.58
C GLU A 395 -8.62 2.79 4.69
N PRO A 396 -9.69 2.21 4.09
CA PRO A 396 -10.59 2.96 3.22
C PRO A 396 -11.09 4.26 3.87
N GLY A 397 -11.20 5.32 3.05
CA GLY A 397 -11.73 6.64 3.42
C GLY A 397 -12.98 7.03 2.62
N GLY A 398 -13.55 6.08 1.87
CA GLY A 398 -14.85 6.18 1.22
C GLY A 398 -15.01 5.24 0.04
N LEU A 399 -16.23 5.16 -0.48
CA LEU A 399 -16.65 4.25 -1.57
C LEU A 399 -17.66 4.98 -2.45
N ARG A 400 -17.58 4.75 -3.76
CA ARG A 400 -18.57 5.22 -4.73
C ARG A 400 -18.77 4.20 -5.83
N VAL A 401 -20.01 4.04 -6.29
CA VAL A 401 -20.35 3.26 -7.48
C VAL A 401 -20.48 4.21 -8.68
N VAL A 402 -19.79 3.91 -9.78
CA VAL A 402 -19.82 4.69 -11.01
C VAL A 402 -19.99 3.76 -12.20
N GLY A 403 -21.13 3.85 -12.89
CA GLY A 403 -21.45 2.97 -14.01
C GLY A 403 -21.43 1.48 -13.61
N GLY A 404 -21.82 1.16 -12.38
CA GLY A 404 -21.78 -0.20 -11.82
C GLY A 404 -20.42 -0.66 -11.29
N ALA A 405 -19.34 0.07 -11.56
CA ALA A 405 -18.02 -0.24 -11.01
C ALA A 405 -17.83 0.37 -9.62
N ILE A 406 -17.23 -0.38 -8.70
CA ILE A 406 -16.97 0.05 -7.32
C ILE A 406 -15.59 0.70 -7.24
N TYR A 407 -15.54 1.94 -6.75
CA TYR A 407 -14.33 2.69 -6.49
C TYR A 407 -14.18 2.90 -5.00
N VAL A 408 -13.01 2.55 -4.46
CA VAL A 408 -12.70 2.68 -3.03
C VAL A 408 -11.51 3.60 -2.86
N MET A 409 -11.71 4.69 -2.13
CA MET A 409 -10.61 5.55 -1.70
C MET A 409 -9.87 4.84 -0.56
N GLN A 410 -8.59 4.56 -0.75
CA GLN A 410 -7.68 4.11 0.29
C GLN A 410 -6.74 5.24 0.65
N LYS A 411 -6.07 5.18 1.82
CA LYS A 411 -5.04 6.17 2.13
C LYS A 411 -3.92 6.21 1.10
N CYS A 412 -3.57 5.05 0.53
CA CYS A 412 -2.48 4.92 -0.42
C CYS A 412 -2.83 5.23 -1.88
N GLU A 413 -4.07 4.98 -2.32
CA GLU A 413 -4.52 5.12 -3.72
C GLU A 413 -6.06 5.12 -3.83
N LEU A 414 -6.59 5.49 -4.99
CA LEU A 414 -7.96 5.25 -5.40
C LEU A 414 -7.99 3.96 -6.21
N THR A 415 -8.79 2.98 -5.80
CA THR A 415 -8.83 1.66 -6.44
C THR A 415 -10.19 1.37 -7.04
N ARG A 416 -10.21 0.86 -8.26
CA ARG A 416 -11.40 0.29 -8.89
C ARG A 416 -11.39 -1.23 -8.71
N LEU A 417 -12.48 -1.77 -8.19
CA LEU A 417 -12.66 -3.20 -7.93
C LEU A 417 -13.52 -3.85 -9.02
N ARG A 418 -13.12 -5.02 -9.50
CA ARG A 418 -13.85 -5.78 -10.52
C ARG A 418 -13.79 -7.27 -10.21
N ASP A 419 -14.94 -7.91 -10.33
CA ASP A 419 -15.09 -9.35 -10.49
C ASP A 419 -15.12 -9.65 -12.00
N THR A 420 -14.15 -10.41 -12.49
CA THR A 420 -13.93 -10.73 -13.91
C THR A 420 -14.20 -12.19 -14.25
N ASP A 421 -14.58 -13.01 -13.28
CA ASP A 421 -14.99 -14.40 -13.49
C ASP A 421 -16.41 -14.73 -12.98
N GLY A 422 -17.07 -13.77 -12.33
CA GLY A 422 -18.47 -13.79 -11.93
C GLY A 422 -18.74 -14.62 -10.67
N ASP A 423 -17.73 -14.84 -9.82
CA ASP A 423 -17.87 -15.61 -8.60
C ASP A 423 -18.39 -14.80 -7.38
N GLY A 424 -18.60 -13.49 -7.56
CA GLY A 424 -19.08 -12.58 -6.53
C GLY A 424 -17.96 -11.97 -5.67
N VAL A 425 -16.70 -12.18 -6.04
CA VAL A 425 -15.51 -11.63 -5.36
C VAL A 425 -14.65 -10.86 -6.37
N ALA A 426 -14.17 -9.69 -6.00
CA ALA A 426 -13.26 -8.92 -6.82
C ALA A 426 -11.91 -9.64 -6.96
N ASP A 427 -11.50 -9.90 -8.20
CA ASP A 427 -10.19 -10.45 -8.55
C ASP A 427 -9.27 -9.44 -9.24
N VAL A 428 -9.76 -8.24 -9.55
CA VAL A 428 -9.00 -7.14 -10.13
C VAL A 428 -9.10 -5.89 -9.25
N PHE A 429 -7.94 -5.37 -8.87
CA PHE A 429 -7.75 -4.20 -8.02
C PHE A 429 -6.91 -3.17 -8.76
N GLU A 430 -7.56 -2.33 -9.56
CA GLU A 430 -6.89 -1.37 -10.43
C GLU A 430 -6.61 -0.06 -9.70
N CYS A 431 -5.35 0.37 -9.71
CA CYS A 431 -4.95 1.69 -9.23
C CYS A 431 -5.39 2.73 -10.26
N VAL A 432 -6.43 3.48 -9.92
CA VAL A 432 -6.97 4.60 -10.71
C VAL A 432 -6.06 5.82 -10.56
N SER A 433 -5.63 6.11 -9.34
CA SER A 433 -4.65 7.15 -9.05
C SER A 433 -4.03 6.95 -7.68
N ASP A 434 -2.73 7.22 -7.58
CA ASP A 434 -1.96 7.24 -6.35
C ASP A 434 -1.11 8.53 -6.25
N ALA A 435 -1.53 9.58 -6.96
CA ALA A 435 -0.70 10.75 -7.25
C ALA A 435 -0.39 11.64 -6.03
N TRP A 436 -1.10 11.48 -4.91
CA TRP A 436 -0.92 12.34 -3.73
C TRP A 436 0.25 11.96 -2.83
N GLY A 437 0.81 10.76 -3.01
CA GLY A 437 1.79 10.16 -2.11
C GLY A 437 1.18 9.73 -0.77
N TYR A 438 1.86 8.85 -0.05
CA TYR A 438 1.39 8.35 1.25
C TYR A 438 2.60 8.04 2.13
N THR A 439 2.52 8.38 3.41
CA THR A 439 3.65 8.27 4.35
C THR A 439 3.56 7.08 5.29
N GLY A 440 2.41 6.40 5.35
CA GLY A 440 2.11 5.42 6.39
C GLY A 440 1.69 6.03 7.74
N ASN A 441 1.65 7.36 7.86
CA ASN A 441 1.22 8.04 9.08
C ASN A 441 -0.29 7.83 9.32
N TYR A 442 -0.68 7.68 10.59
CA TYR A 442 -2.08 7.53 10.97
C TYR A 442 -2.95 8.69 10.46
N HIS A 443 -2.47 9.93 10.59
CA HIS A 443 -3.19 11.14 10.20
C HIS A 443 -3.13 11.46 8.70
N SER A 444 -2.55 10.60 7.84
CA SER A 444 -2.57 10.81 6.39
C SER A 444 -3.84 10.24 5.76
N PHE A 445 -5.00 10.85 6.00
CA PHE A 445 -6.27 10.41 5.42
C PHE A 445 -6.42 10.89 3.96
N ALA A 446 -7.05 10.04 3.16
CA ALA A 446 -7.60 10.38 1.85
C ALA A 446 -9.10 10.08 1.87
N THR A 447 -9.93 11.06 1.51
CA THR A 447 -11.40 11.01 1.62
C THR A 447 -12.02 11.15 0.22
N GLY A 448 -13.06 10.35 -0.06
CA GLY A 448 -13.73 10.28 -1.37
C GLY A 448 -13.94 8.84 -1.82
N PRO A 449 -14.05 8.55 -3.13
CA PRO A 449 -14.17 9.53 -4.20
C PRO A 449 -15.57 10.15 -4.22
N LEU A 450 -15.65 11.43 -4.57
CA LEU A 450 -16.89 12.06 -5.00
C LEU A 450 -16.92 12.06 -6.53
N VAL A 451 -18.09 11.90 -7.15
CA VAL A 451 -18.25 12.02 -8.60
C VAL A 451 -18.99 13.32 -8.86
N ASP A 452 -18.42 14.20 -9.69
CA ASP A 452 -19.15 15.38 -10.15
C ASP A 452 -20.04 15.05 -11.36
N GLU A 453 -20.92 15.99 -11.76
CA GLU A 453 -21.85 15.80 -12.89
C GLU A 453 -21.14 15.47 -14.22
N SER A 454 -19.84 15.75 -14.34
CA SER A 454 -19.04 15.43 -15.53
C SER A 454 -18.41 14.02 -15.48
N GLY A 455 -18.59 13.29 -14.38
CA GLY A 455 -17.99 11.96 -14.17
C GLY A 455 -16.55 12.03 -13.64
N VAL A 456 -16.06 13.21 -13.26
CA VAL A 456 -14.72 13.37 -12.67
C VAL A 456 -14.75 12.96 -11.20
N LEU A 457 -13.73 12.23 -10.77
CA LEU A 457 -13.59 11.77 -9.40
C LEU A 457 -12.78 12.77 -8.58
N GLY A 458 -13.37 13.31 -7.52
CA GLY A 458 -12.68 14.13 -6.54
C GLY A 458 -12.02 13.30 -5.43
N ALA A 459 -10.83 13.70 -5.00
CA ALA A 459 -10.15 13.15 -3.82
C ALA A 459 -9.71 14.29 -2.89
N LEU A 460 -9.98 14.17 -1.59
CA LEU A 460 -9.53 15.12 -0.58
C LEU A 460 -8.38 14.53 0.23
N ILE A 461 -7.23 15.17 0.23
CA ILE A 461 -6.03 14.68 0.90
C ILE A 461 -5.74 15.56 2.12
N THR A 462 -5.52 14.90 3.25
CA THR A 462 -5.22 15.56 4.53
C THR A 462 -3.88 16.31 4.47
N GLY A 463 -3.87 17.57 4.92
CA GLY A 463 -2.66 18.39 5.14
C GLY A 463 -2.15 18.34 6.57
N HIS A 464 -2.85 17.69 7.51
CA HIS A 464 -2.32 17.55 8.86
C HIS A 464 -1.01 16.74 8.86
N ARG A 465 0.05 17.33 9.44
CA ARG A 465 1.41 16.77 9.45
C ARG A 465 2.00 16.61 8.04
N THR A 466 1.74 17.57 7.15
CA THR A 466 2.36 17.59 5.82
C THR A 466 3.87 17.47 5.89
N MET A 467 4.41 16.69 4.96
CA MET A 467 5.82 16.60 4.64
C MET A 467 6.04 17.26 3.29
N PRO A 468 6.98 18.21 3.14
CA PRO A 468 7.26 18.89 1.88
C PRO A 468 7.57 17.95 0.72
N GLU A 469 8.08 16.75 1.02
CA GLU A 469 8.41 15.71 0.05
C GLU A 469 7.17 15.00 -0.54
N ILE A 470 5.99 15.19 0.07
CA ILE A 470 4.72 14.54 -0.31
C ILE A 470 3.75 15.59 -0.82
N THR A 471 3.80 15.84 -2.13
CA THR A 471 3.22 17.02 -2.78
C THR A 471 1.70 17.10 -2.77
N GLY A 472 0.99 15.98 -2.61
CA GLY A 472 -0.48 15.95 -2.63
C GLY A 472 -1.15 16.24 -1.29
N MET A 473 -0.41 16.34 -0.19
CA MET A 473 -1.00 16.59 1.13
C MET A 473 -1.64 17.97 1.22
N GLY A 474 -2.86 18.02 1.75
CA GLY A 474 -3.63 19.27 1.88
C GLY A 474 -4.24 19.78 0.58
N TRP A 475 -4.37 18.91 -0.44
CA TRP A 475 -4.99 19.21 -1.73
C TRP A 475 -6.33 18.49 -1.92
N CYS A 476 -7.21 19.14 -2.67
CA CYS A 476 -8.27 18.47 -3.41
C CYS A 476 -7.75 18.18 -4.82
N LEU A 477 -7.89 16.94 -5.27
CA LEU A 477 -7.45 16.48 -6.57
C LEU A 477 -8.65 16.07 -7.42
N LYS A 478 -8.60 16.35 -8.72
CA LYS A 478 -9.56 15.86 -9.72
C LYS A 478 -8.91 14.77 -10.56
N ILE A 479 -9.57 13.61 -10.61
CA ILE A 479 -9.11 12.41 -11.31
C ILE A 479 -10.06 12.18 -12.49
N THR A 480 -9.55 12.41 -13.70
CA THR A 480 -10.32 12.44 -14.94
C THR A 480 -9.99 11.20 -15.79
N PRO A 481 -10.99 10.44 -16.26
CA PRO A 481 -10.75 9.34 -17.19
C PRO A 481 -10.27 9.88 -18.54
N HIS A 482 -9.36 9.15 -19.20
CA HIS A 482 -9.06 9.43 -20.59
C HIS A 482 -10.27 9.10 -21.48
N PRO A 483 -10.57 9.85 -22.55
CA PRO A 483 -11.73 9.61 -23.42
C PRO A 483 -11.79 8.22 -24.07
N ASN A 484 -10.64 7.55 -24.18
CA ASN A 484 -10.53 6.20 -24.74
C ASN A 484 -10.69 5.08 -23.70
N ASN A 485 -10.94 5.41 -22.43
CA ASN A 485 -11.20 4.39 -21.42
C ASN A 485 -12.50 3.66 -21.78
N THR A 486 -12.42 2.34 -21.88
CA THR A 486 -13.61 1.50 -22.11
C THR A 486 -14.01 0.77 -20.83
N GLY A 487 -13.06 0.55 -19.92
CA GLY A 487 -13.26 -0.31 -18.75
C GLY A 487 -13.50 -1.79 -19.10
N GLU A 488 -13.33 -2.22 -20.35
CA GLU A 488 -13.54 -3.61 -20.76
C GLU A 488 -12.30 -4.47 -20.47
N VAL A 489 -11.11 -3.92 -20.69
CA VAL A 489 -9.83 -4.61 -20.48
C VAL A 489 -9.24 -4.17 -19.13
N PRO A 490 -9.06 -5.07 -18.16
CA PRO A 490 -8.42 -4.75 -16.90
C PRO A 490 -7.06 -4.05 -17.08
N PHE A 491 -6.81 -3.03 -16.27
CA PHE A 491 -5.56 -2.26 -16.25
C PHE A 491 -5.23 -1.48 -17.54
N ALA A 492 -6.09 -1.48 -18.56
CA ALA A 492 -5.84 -0.75 -19.81
C ALA A 492 -6.23 0.73 -19.75
N ASP A 493 -7.17 1.09 -18.87
CA ASP A 493 -7.65 2.46 -18.72
C ASP A 493 -6.55 3.38 -18.20
N THR A 494 -6.59 4.65 -18.61
CA THR A 494 -5.65 5.69 -18.18
C THR A 494 -6.39 6.87 -17.56
N TRP A 495 -5.77 7.46 -16.54
CA TRP A 495 -6.39 8.51 -15.75
C TRP A 495 -5.42 9.67 -15.58
N ARG A 496 -5.93 10.90 -15.61
CA ARG A 496 -5.18 12.12 -15.31
C ARG A 496 -5.59 12.61 -13.93
N THR A 497 -4.63 12.94 -13.08
CA THR A 497 -4.89 13.54 -11.78
C THR A 497 -4.34 14.95 -11.75
N ASP A 498 -5.21 15.94 -11.54
CA ASP A 498 -4.83 17.34 -11.47
C ASP A 498 -5.14 17.94 -10.10
N PRO A 499 -4.31 18.87 -9.59
CA PRO A 499 -4.66 19.66 -8.44
C PRO A 499 -5.86 20.56 -8.75
N PHE A 500 -6.82 20.62 -7.84
CA PHE A 500 -8.00 21.48 -7.95
C PHE A 500 -7.92 22.69 -7.02
N CYS A 501 -7.73 22.46 -5.73
CA CYS A 501 -7.56 23.52 -4.72
C CYS A 501 -6.72 22.99 -3.54
N SER A 502 -6.25 23.88 -2.67
CA SER A 502 -5.33 23.53 -1.58
C SER A 502 -5.69 24.17 -0.25
N GLY A 503 -4.94 23.84 0.79
CA GLY A 503 -5.15 24.40 2.12
C GLY A 503 -6.14 23.62 2.98
N LEU A 504 -6.32 22.34 2.68
CA LEU A 504 -7.17 21.42 3.44
C LEU A 504 -6.40 20.91 4.65
N ARG A 505 -7.00 20.91 5.84
CA ARG A 505 -6.35 20.35 7.02
C ARG A 505 -6.65 18.86 7.19
N VAL A 506 -7.85 18.50 7.64
CA VAL A 506 -8.34 17.12 7.79
C VAL A 506 -9.77 17.09 7.23
N PRO A 507 -9.92 16.96 5.91
CA PRO A 507 -11.23 16.89 5.25
C PRO A 507 -11.97 15.60 5.59
N ASN A 508 -13.13 15.71 6.23
CA ASN A 508 -13.92 14.54 6.70
C ASN A 508 -15.26 14.35 5.97
N GLY A 509 -15.68 15.31 5.16
CA GLY A 509 -16.93 15.23 4.41
C GLY A 509 -16.73 15.84 3.02
N PHE A 510 -17.29 15.19 2.01
CA PHE A 510 -17.20 15.62 0.63
C PHE A 510 -18.58 15.46 -0.03
N GLY A 511 -19.10 16.54 -0.58
CA GLY A 511 -20.41 16.56 -1.23
C GLY A 511 -20.38 17.37 -2.52
N GLU A 512 -21.34 17.08 -3.38
CA GLU A 512 -21.62 17.80 -4.61
C GLU A 512 -23.05 18.33 -4.55
N PHE A 513 -23.28 19.53 -5.08
CA PHE A 513 -24.61 20.05 -5.29
C PHE A 513 -24.65 20.98 -6.52
N ARG A 514 -25.27 20.53 -7.61
CA ARG A 514 -25.45 21.28 -8.88
C ARG A 514 -24.14 21.75 -9.51
N GLY A 515 -23.14 20.87 -9.56
CA GLY A 515 -21.78 21.11 -10.04
C GLY A 515 -20.84 21.72 -9.01
N ASP A 516 -21.34 22.21 -7.88
CA ASP A 516 -20.51 22.80 -6.83
C ASP A 516 -19.99 21.74 -5.86
N LEU A 517 -18.72 21.84 -5.50
CA LEU A 517 -18.05 20.92 -4.59
C LEU A 517 -17.97 21.50 -3.18
N PHE A 518 -18.34 20.73 -2.17
CA PHE A 518 -18.34 21.14 -0.77
C PHE A 518 -17.53 20.20 0.11
N MET A 519 -16.78 20.75 1.05
CA MET A 519 -15.97 19.97 1.98
C MET A 519 -16.11 20.47 3.42
N THR A 520 -16.22 19.56 4.37
CA THR A 520 -16.13 19.88 5.80
C THR A 520 -14.72 19.61 6.34
N ASP A 521 -14.11 20.60 6.99
CA ASP A 521 -12.75 20.51 7.54
C ASP A 521 -12.74 20.53 9.08
N ASN A 522 -11.80 19.82 9.69
CA ASN A 522 -11.70 19.69 11.16
C ASN A 522 -10.81 20.78 11.80
N GLN A 523 -11.23 21.31 12.96
CA GLN A 523 -10.50 22.33 13.72
C GLN A 523 -9.16 21.85 14.30
N GLY A 524 -8.17 22.73 14.35
CA GLY A 524 -6.87 22.56 15.00
C GLY A 524 -5.78 23.44 14.37
N HIS A 525 -4.59 22.90 14.08
CA HIS A 525 -3.47 23.69 13.52
C HIS A 525 -3.93 24.60 12.38
N TRP A 526 -3.72 25.92 12.50
CA TRP A 526 -4.11 26.94 11.50
C TRP A 526 -5.62 27.09 11.21
N ILE A 527 -6.45 26.11 11.55
CA ILE A 527 -7.90 26.09 11.32
C ILE A 527 -8.63 26.22 12.65
N ALA A 528 -9.06 27.43 13.02
CA ALA A 528 -9.59 27.71 14.36
C ALA A 528 -10.91 27.00 14.71
N ALA A 529 -11.72 26.65 13.70
CA ALA A 529 -13.03 26.03 13.88
C ALA A 529 -13.34 25.07 12.74
N ASN A 530 -14.27 24.14 12.98
CA ASN A 530 -14.86 23.33 11.93
C ASN A 530 -15.56 24.25 10.93
N LYS A 531 -15.48 23.91 9.64
CA LYS A 531 -16.06 24.74 8.59
C LYS A 531 -16.53 23.89 7.42
N LEU A 532 -17.63 24.32 6.82
CA LEU A 532 -18.06 23.89 5.50
C LEU A 532 -17.47 24.86 4.47
N ASN A 533 -16.72 24.36 3.50
CA ASN A 533 -16.10 25.14 2.44
C ASN A 533 -16.76 24.80 1.11
N HIS A 534 -17.12 25.81 0.33
CA HIS A 534 -17.37 25.68 -1.10
C HIS A 534 -16.01 25.67 -1.81
N LEU A 535 -15.63 24.52 -2.39
CA LEU A 535 -14.37 24.31 -3.07
C LEU A 535 -14.40 24.89 -4.49
N GLN A 536 -13.50 25.81 -4.76
CA GLN A 536 -13.34 26.45 -6.07
C GLN A 536 -11.92 26.23 -6.58
N PHE A 537 -11.79 26.17 -7.90
CA PHE A 537 -10.51 25.97 -8.56
C PHE A 537 -9.49 27.02 -8.10
N THR A 538 -8.25 26.59 -7.85
CA THR A 538 -7.07 27.35 -7.37
C THR A 538 -7.18 28.04 -6.02
N ASN A 539 -8.34 28.01 -5.35
CA ASN A 539 -8.48 28.63 -4.03
C ASN A 539 -7.66 27.92 -2.94
N PHE A 540 -7.29 28.69 -1.92
CA PHE A 540 -6.58 28.22 -0.72
C PHE A 540 -7.47 28.31 0.52
N TYR A 541 -7.61 27.22 1.26
CA TYR A 541 -8.51 27.09 2.40
C TYR A 541 -7.81 27.18 3.77
N GLY A 542 -6.60 27.73 3.84
CA GLY A 542 -6.03 28.24 5.10
C GLY A 542 -5.04 27.34 5.83
N HIS A 543 -4.97 26.04 5.53
CA HIS A 543 -3.94 25.17 6.13
C HIS A 543 -2.64 25.19 5.30
N PRO A 544 -1.53 25.75 5.79
CA PRO A 544 -0.25 25.68 5.07
C PRO A 544 0.18 24.21 5.00
N SER A 545 0.25 23.68 3.80
CA SER A 545 0.55 22.28 3.51
C SER A 545 1.80 22.22 2.65
#